data_AF-A0A9E3WQW7-F1
#
_entry.id   AF-A0A9E3WQW7-F1
#
_cell.length_a   1.000
_cell.length_b   1.000
_cell.length_c   1.000
_cell.angle_alpha   90.00
_cell.angle_beta   90.00
_cell.angle_gamma   90.00
#
_symmetry.space_group_name_H-M   'P 1'
#
loop_
_entity.id
_entity.type
_entity.pdbx_description
1 polymer ?
#
loop_
_entity_poly.entity_id
_entity_poly.type
_entity_poly.pdbx_seq_one_letter_code
_entity_poly.pdbx_strand_id
1 'polypeptide(L)'
;GIHESQSRMWENLVGRSSAFWQFFLPAAQEHFQTALGGASLDDVYFAVNDVQPSLIRVEADEATYNLHIIIRFELEQALIAGDLPVADLPGAWREKYEASLGVVSPTDADGALQDVHWSAALFGYFPTYSLGNLYASQFFEAAAEELGDLHAQFAQGEFQPLREWLARNIHRRGQCVPAAELVQQVTGKPLSHEPLMRHLRGKLEPLYGL
;
A
#
# COMPACT_ATOMS: atom_id res chain seq x y z
N GLY A 1 0.52 11.08 -0.35
CA GLY A 1 1.70 10.87 -1.20
C GLY A 1 2.90 10.57 -0.34
N ILE A 2 3.79 11.54 -0.12
CA ILE A 2 5.03 11.32 0.67
C ILE A 2 4.74 10.76 2.07
N HIS A 3 3.78 11.32 2.80
CA HIS A 3 3.46 10.80 4.14
C HIS A 3 2.95 9.34 4.10
N GLU A 4 2.04 9.03 3.17
CA GLU A 4 1.54 7.67 2.96
C GLU A 4 2.65 6.70 2.51
N SER A 5 3.65 7.18 1.77
CA SER A 5 4.77 6.33 1.37
C SER A 5 5.55 5.78 2.57
N GLN A 6 5.59 6.53 3.67
CA GLN A 6 6.28 6.11 4.88
C GLN A 6 5.46 5.05 5.62
N SER A 7 4.14 5.22 5.74
CA SER A 7 3.28 4.19 6.33
C SER A 7 3.34 2.90 5.50
N ARG A 8 3.20 2.99 4.18
CA ARG A 8 3.22 1.83 3.27
C ARG A 8 4.57 1.14 3.20
N MET A 9 5.67 1.87 3.34
CA MET A 9 7.00 1.26 3.44
C MET A 9 7.10 0.36 4.67
N TRP A 10 6.75 0.88 5.85
CA TRP A 10 6.85 0.11 7.10
C TRP A 10 5.81 -1.00 7.19
N GLU A 11 4.59 -0.78 6.68
CA GLU A 11 3.54 -1.78 6.67
C GLU A 11 3.88 -2.92 5.68
N ASN A 12 4.12 -2.59 4.41
CA ASN A 12 4.12 -3.57 3.34
C ASN A 12 5.52 -4.08 2.97
N LEU A 13 6.46 -3.16 2.75
CA LEU A 13 7.83 -3.52 2.32
C LEU A 13 8.64 -4.12 3.47
N VAL A 14 8.36 -3.67 4.70
CA VAL A 14 8.96 -4.21 5.93
C VAL A 14 8.03 -5.21 6.61
N GLY A 15 6.90 -4.78 7.17
CA GLY A 15 6.03 -5.58 8.04
C GLY A 15 5.38 -6.81 7.40
N ARG A 16 5.18 -6.80 6.08
CA ARG A 16 4.66 -7.95 5.32
C ARG A 16 5.74 -8.72 4.55
N SER A 17 7.03 -8.45 4.83
CA SER A 17 8.14 -9.23 4.26
C SER A 17 8.37 -10.53 5.05
N SER A 18 8.85 -11.57 4.37
CA SER A 18 9.25 -12.82 5.03
C SER A 18 10.35 -12.57 6.09
N ALA A 19 11.30 -11.67 5.79
CA ALA A 19 12.37 -11.30 6.73
C ALA A 19 11.87 -10.70 8.05
N PHE A 20 10.83 -9.88 8.02
CA PHE A 20 10.21 -9.36 9.24
C PHE A 20 9.64 -10.48 10.10
N TRP A 21 8.90 -11.41 9.47
CA TRP A 21 8.32 -12.54 10.18
C TRP A 21 9.37 -13.56 10.62
N GLN A 22 10.48 -13.72 9.91
CA GLN A 22 11.60 -14.53 10.39
C GLN A 22 12.10 -14.07 11.75
N PHE A 23 12.18 -12.75 11.97
CA PHE A 23 12.62 -12.18 13.25
C PHE A 23 11.51 -12.19 14.31
N PHE A 24 10.28 -11.81 13.97
CA PHE A 24 9.20 -11.63 14.96
C PHE A 24 8.32 -12.85 15.21
N LEU A 25 8.32 -13.87 14.34
CA LEU A 25 7.49 -15.06 14.51
C LEU A 25 7.72 -15.78 15.85
N PRO A 26 8.96 -15.99 16.33
CA PRO A 26 9.17 -16.63 17.64
C PRO A 26 8.48 -15.88 18.79
N ALA A 27 8.56 -14.55 18.80
CA ALA A 27 7.89 -13.73 19.82
C ALA A 27 6.37 -13.76 19.64
N ALA A 28 5.86 -13.72 18.41
CA ALA A 28 4.44 -13.84 18.13
C ALA A 28 3.88 -15.20 18.58
N GLN A 29 4.62 -16.28 18.38
CA GLN A 29 4.25 -17.63 18.85
C GLN A 29 4.21 -17.71 20.37
N GLU A 30 5.13 -17.05 21.08
CA GLU A 30 5.12 -16.99 22.54
C GLU A 30 3.85 -16.32 23.09
N HIS A 31 3.41 -15.23 22.46
CA HIS A 31 2.24 -14.47 22.89
C HIS A 31 0.90 -15.03 22.39
N PHE A 32 0.88 -15.69 21.23
CA PHE A 32 -0.32 -16.17 20.57
C PHE A 32 -0.27 -17.69 20.31
N GLN A 33 0.11 -18.46 21.33
CA GLN A 33 0.33 -19.91 21.21
C GLN A 33 -0.85 -20.66 20.56
N THR A 34 -2.08 -20.32 20.91
CA THR A 34 -3.28 -20.96 20.34
C THR A 34 -3.45 -20.69 18.85
N ALA A 35 -3.10 -19.49 18.38
CA ALA A 35 -3.28 -19.09 16.99
C ALA A 35 -2.08 -19.41 16.10
N LEU A 36 -0.84 -19.29 16.64
CA LEU A 36 0.40 -19.33 15.86
C LEU A 36 1.36 -20.45 16.27
N GLY A 37 1.13 -21.16 17.37
CA GLY A 37 2.11 -22.10 17.96
C GLY A 37 2.54 -23.25 17.05
N GLY A 38 1.74 -23.59 16.02
CA GLY A 38 2.09 -24.57 14.99
C GLY A 38 2.32 -23.98 13.59
N ALA A 39 2.20 -22.66 13.42
CA ALA A 39 2.34 -22.02 12.12
C ALA A 39 3.81 -21.92 11.72
N SER A 40 4.13 -22.32 10.49
CA SER A 40 5.45 -22.12 9.91
C SER A 40 5.63 -20.66 9.44
N LEU A 41 6.87 -20.28 9.11
CA LEU A 41 7.15 -18.97 8.51
C LEU A 41 6.39 -18.79 7.19
N ASP A 42 6.33 -19.84 6.37
CA ASP A 42 5.65 -19.79 5.07
C ASP A 42 4.13 -19.63 5.25
N ASP A 43 3.53 -20.30 6.24
CA ASP A 43 2.09 -20.16 6.54
C ASP A 43 1.75 -18.72 6.90
N VAL A 44 2.54 -18.12 7.79
CA VAL A 44 2.32 -16.73 8.24
C VAL A 44 2.60 -15.74 7.10
N TYR A 45 3.70 -15.95 6.38
CA TYR A 45 4.07 -15.09 5.25
C TYR A 45 3.01 -15.12 4.14
N PHE A 46 2.44 -16.29 3.83
CA PHE A 46 1.32 -16.39 2.90
C PHE A 46 0.08 -15.68 3.45
N ALA A 47 -0.32 -15.97 4.69
CA ALA A 47 -1.55 -15.44 5.28
C ALA A 47 -1.59 -13.90 5.36
N VAL A 48 -0.46 -13.24 5.66
CA VAL A 48 -0.39 -11.76 5.73
C VAL A 48 -0.32 -11.09 4.34
N ASN A 49 -0.16 -11.89 3.29
CA ASN A 49 -0.05 -11.48 1.90
C ASN A 49 -1.12 -12.11 1.02
N ASP A 50 -2.21 -12.57 1.62
CA ASP A 50 -3.33 -13.11 0.87
C ASP A 50 -3.96 -12.03 -0.02
N VAL A 51 -4.35 -12.42 -1.24
CA VAL A 51 -4.86 -11.56 -2.30
C VAL A 51 -6.23 -12.06 -2.69
N GLN A 52 -7.24 -11.21 -2.47
CA GLN A 52 -8.61 -11.50 -2.83
C GLN A 52 -9.34 -10.18 -3.13
N PRO A 53 -10.09 -10.11 -4.25
CA PRO A 53 -11.01 -9.00 -4.46
C PRO A 53 -11.97 -8.85 -3.28
N SER A 54 -12.05 -7.64 -2.74
CA SER A 54 -12.83 -7.32 -1.55
C SER A 54 -13.56 -5.98 -1.72
N LEU A 55 -14.48 -5.67 -0.81
CA LEU A 55 -15.26 -4.42 -0.86
C LEU A 55 -14.53 -3.27 -0.15
N ILE A 56 -13.90 -3.57 0.98
CA ILE A 56 -13.40 -2.60 1.94
C ILE A 56 -11.97 -2.19 1.62
N ARG A 57 -11.80 -0.96 1.14
CA ARG A 57 -10.51 -0.42 0.69
C ARG A 57 -9.44 -0.46 1.79
N VAL A 58 -9.80 -0.15 3.03
CA VAL A 58 -8.83 -0.11 4.14
C VAL A 58 -8.33 -1.51 4.55
N GLU A 59 -9.03 -2.57 4.12
CA GLU A 59 -8.71 -3.97 4.38
C GLU A 59 -8.14 -4.68 3.14
N ALA A 60 -8.12 -4.00 1.98
CA ALA A 60 -7.67 -4.58 0.72
C ALA A 60 -6.18 -4.92 0.71
N ASP A 61 -5.83 -5.98 -0.02
CA ASP A 61 -4.47 -6.46 -0.19
C ASP A 61 -3.61 -5.56 -1.10
N GLU A 62 -2.29 -5.77 -1.12
CA GLU A 62 -1.35 -4.95 -1.90
C GLU A 62 -1.62 -4.95 -3.41
N ALA A 63 -2.19 -6.02 -3.97
CA ALA A 63 -2.44 -6.15 -5.39
C ALA A 63 -3.72 -5.42 -5.81
N THR A 64 -4.79 -5.52 -4.99
CA THR A 64 -6.11 -4.97 -5.33
C THR A 64 -6.31 -3.54 -4.82
N TYR A 65 -5.57 -3.09 -3.80
CA TYR A 65 -5.74 -1.78 -3.15
C TYR A 65 -5.80 -0.60 -4.13
N ASN A 66 -4.92 -0.56 -5.13
CA ASN A 66 -4.88 0.57 -6.08
C ASN A 66 -6.11 0.63 -6.99
N LEU A 67 -6.82 -0.49 -7.20
CA LEU A 67 -8.09 -0.50 -7.95
C LEU A 67 -9.17 0.26 -7.19
N HIS A 68 -9.24 0.10 -5.86
CA HIS A 68 -10.17 0.87 -5.02
C HIS A 68 -9.95 2.38 -5.13
N ILE A 69 -8.69 2.81 -5.29
CA ILE A 69 -8.31 4.22 -5.47
C ILE A 69 -8.72 4.72 -6.85
N ILE A 70 -8.46 3.94 -7.91
CA ILE A 70 -8.83 4.28 -9.28
C ILE A 70 -10.35 4.48 -9.40
N ILE A 71 -11.16 3.57 -8.84
CA ILE A 71 -12.62 3.67 -8.84
C ILE A 71 -13.07 5.02 -8.26
N ARG A 72 -12.53 5.40 -7.10
CA ARG A 72 -12.88 6.67 -6.43
C ARG A 72 -12.42 7.87 -7.24
N PHE A 73 -11.20 7.83 -7.77
CA PHE A 73 -10.67 8.92 -8.60
C PHE A 73 -11.54 9.17 -9.84
N GLU A 74 -11.93 8.11 -10.56
CA GLU A 74 -12.80 8.24 -11.73
C GLU A 74 -14.19 8.78 -11.37
N LEU A 75 -14.75 8.36 -10.23
CA LEU A 75 -16.02 8.89 -9.74
C LEU A 75 -15.89 10.37 -9.34
N GLU A 76 -14.80 10.77 -8.68
CA GLU A 76 -14.52 12.18 -8.37
C GLU A 76 -14.44 13.02 -9.65
N GLN A 77 -13.74 12.54 -10.68
CA GLN A 77 -13.65 13.24 -11.96
C GLN A 77 -15.03 13.44 -12.59
N ALA A 78 -15.87 12.39 -12.62
CA ALA A 78 -17.21 12.47 -13.19
C ALA A 78 -18.13 13.42 -12.40
N LEU A 79 -18.05 13.40 -11.06
CA LEU A 79 -18.81 14.32 -10.19
C LEU A 79 -18.39 15.78 -10.42
N ILE A 80 -17.08 16.05 -10.50
CA ILE A 80 -16.54 17.40 -10.68
C ILE A 80 -16.83 17.94 -12.10
N ALA A 81 -16.76 17.08 -13.11
CA ALA A 81 -17.08 17.44 -14.49
C ALA A 81 -18.58 17.71 -14.71
N GLY A 82 -19.45 17.22 -13.80
CA GLY A 82 -20.90 17.28 -13.95
C GLY A 82 -21.49 16.15 -14.80
N ASP A 83 -20.68 15.15 -15.14
CA ASP A 83 -21.08 13.98 -15.93
C ASP A 83 -21.84 12.93 -15.10
N LEU A 84 -21.71 12.99 -13.76
CA LEU A 84 -22.40 12.09 -12.82
C LEU A 84 -23.27 12.91 -11.84
N PRO A 85 -24.61 12.76 -11.87
CA PRO A 85 -25.47 13.27 -10.82
C PRO A 85 -25.18 12.60 -9.48
N VAL A 86 -25.14 13.36 -8.39
CA VAL A 86 -24.86 12.83 -7.04
C VAL A 86 -25.84 11.72 -6.64
N ALA A 87 -27.11 11.82 -7.07
CA ALA A 87 -28.12 10.79 -6.81
C ALA A 87 -27.80 9.42 -7.43
N ASP A 88 -27.01 9.40 -8.51
CA ASP A 88 -26.66 8.19 -9.25
C ASP A 88 -25.35 7.56 -8.77
N LEU A 89 -24.61 8.24 -7.88
CA LEU A 89 -23.33 7.79 -7.35
C LEU A 89 -23.36 6.36 -6.76
N PRO A 90 -24.38 5.94 -5.97
CA PRO A 90 -24.43 4.57 -5.47
C PRO A 90 -24.52 3.51 -6.58
N GLY A 91 -25.21 3.82 -7.68
CA GLY A 91 -25.30 2.94 -8.85
C GLY A 91 -23.96 2.85 -9.58
N ALA A 92 -23.39 4.00 -9.94
CA ALA A 92 -22.10 4.08 -10.62
C ALA A 92 -20.96 3.44 -9.81
N TRP A 93 -21.02 3.52 -8.47
CA TRP A 93 -20.08 2.84 -7.59
C TRP A 93 -20.14 1.32 -7.76
N ARG A 94 -21.35 0.72 -7.70
CA ARG A 94 -21.53 -0.73 -7.85
C ARG A 94 -21.05 -1.21 -9.20
N GLU A 95 -21.40 -0.50 -10.27
CA GLU A 95 -20.95 -0.83 -11.63
C GLU A 95 -19.42 -0.82 -11.76
N LYS A 96 -18.75 0.19 -11.19
CA LYS A 96 -17.28 0.25 -11.22
C LYS A 96 -16.61 -0.84 -10.38
N TYR A 97 -17.15 -1.15 -9.21
CA TYR A 97 -16.64 -2.24 -8.37
C TYR A 97 -16.82 -3.61 -9.04
N GLU A 98 -17.97 -3.85 -9.68
CA GLU A 98 -18.19 -5.07 -10.44
C GLU A 98 -17.21 -5.18 -11.61
N ALA A 99 -17.04 -4.11 -12.38
CA ALA A 99 -16.16 -4.10 -13.55
C ALA A 99 -14.67 -4.23 -13.20
N SER A 100 -14.24 -3.66 -12.06
CA SER A 100 -12.82 -3.58 -11.71
C SER A 100 -12.37 -4.70 -10.77
N LEU A 101 -13.25 -5.17 -9.88
CA LEU A 101 -12.94 -6.15 -8.82
C LEU A 101 -13.84 -7.38 -8.87
N GLY A 102 -14.89 -7.41 -9.69
CA GLY A 102 -15.81 -8.55 -9.78
C GLY A 102 -16.70 -8.75 -8.53
N VAL A 103 -16.81 -7.73 -7.68
CA VAL A 103 -17.59 -7.77 -6.44
C VAL A 103 -18.60 -6.62 -6.40
N VAL A 104 -19.75 -6.85 -5.76
CA VAL A 104 -20.83 -5.86 -5.65
C VAL A 104 -21.22 -5.70 -4.19
N SER A 105 -21.30 -4.46 -3.71
CA SER A 105 -21.72 -4.20 -2.34
C SER A 105 -23.23 -4.47 -2.18
N PRO A 106 -23.67 -5.20 -1.13
CA PRO A 106 -25.08 -5.47 -0.90
C PRO A 106 -25.85 -4.24 -0.40
N THR A 107 -25.12 -3.27 0.16
CA THR A 107 -25.67 -2.02 0.70
C THR A 107 -24.77 -0.84 0.31
N ASP A 108 -25.27 0.37 0.49
CA ASP A 108 -24.46 1.59 0.29
C ASP A 108 -23.47 1.81 1.44
N ALA A 109 -23.65 1.18 2.60
CA ALA A 109 -22.73 1.26 3.74
C ALA A 109 -21.35 0.68 3.38
N ASP A 110 -21.33 -0.48 2.73
CA ASP A 110 -20.10 -1.07 2.17
C ASP A 110 -19.79 -0.56 0.75
N GLY A 111 -20.67 0.31 0.22
CA GLY A 111 -20.60 0.94 -1.09
C GLY A 111 -20.12 2.39 -1.01
N ALA A 112 -20.84 3.31 -1.65
CA ALA A 112 -20.46 4.71 -1.74
C ALA A 112 -20.34 5.45 -0.38
N LEU A 113 -20.87 4.90 0.72
CA LEU A 113 -20.78 5.47 2.07
C LEU A 113 -19.64 4.87 2.91
N GLN A 114 -18.85 3.95 2.35
CA GLN A 114 -17.78 3.23 3.03
C GLN A 114 -16.69 4.15 3.59
N ASP A 115 -16.41 5.26 2.89
CA ASP A 115 -15.33 6.17 3.22
C ASP A 115 -15.83 7.58 3.60
N VAL A 116 -15.16 8.19 4.58
CA VAL A 116 -15.52 9.52 5.11
C VAL A 116 -15.10 10.69 4.21
N HIS A 117 -14.25 10.45 3.21
CA HIS A 117 -13.55 11.53 2.50
C HIS A 117 -14.50 12.53 1.83
N TRP A 118 -15.51 12.06 1.12
CA TRP A 118 -16.44 12.95 0.42
C TRP A 118 -17.34 13.74 1.38
N SER A 119 -17.76 13.15 2.50
CA SER A 119 -18.53 13.88 3.52
C SER A 119 -17.68 14.93 4.25
N ALA A 120 -16.36 14.73 4.32
CA ALA A 120 -15.38 15.69 4.82
C ALA A 120 -14.82 16.64 3.73
N ALA A 121 -15.40 16.65 2.53
CA ALA A 121 -14.97 17.47 1.39
C ALA A 121 -13.50 17.23 0.94
N LEU A 122 -12.95 16.05 1.18
CA LEU A 122 -11.59 15.65 0.80
C LEU A 122 -11.53 15.12 -0.64
N PHE A 123 -12.06 15.88 -1.59
CA PHE A 123 -11.98 15.55 -3.03
C PHE A 123 -10.54 15.69 -3.55
N GLY A 124 -10.11 14.78 -4.41
CA GLY A 124 -8.74 14.70 -4.90
C GLY A 124 -7.75 14.10 -3.91
N TYR A 125 -8.23 13.62 -2.74
CA TYR A 125 -7.38 13.02 -1.72
C TYR A 125 -7.04 11.56 -2.03
N PHE A 126 -7.96 10.76 -2.58
CA PHE A 126 -7.72 9.34 -2.81
C PHE A 126 -6.48 9.01 -3.67
N PRO A 127 -6.18 9.74 -4.78
CA PRO A 127 -4.98 9.50 -5.56
C PRO A 127 -3.68 9.56 -4.75
N THR A 128 -3.70 10.30 -3.64
CA THR A 128 -2.55 10.44 -2.75
C THR A 128 -2.16 9.13 -2.05
N TYR A 129 -3.08 8.15 -1.94
CA TYR A 129 -2.81 6.81 -1.42
C TYR A 129 -2.01 5.97 -2.41
N SER A 130 -2.44 5.89 -3.67
CA SER A 130 -1.68 5.18 -4.72
C SER A 130 -0.33 5.82 -4.97
N LEU A 131 -0.24 7.15 -4.96
CA LEU A 131 1.06 7.84 -4.96
C LEU A 131 1.96 7.39 -3.80
N GLY A 132 1.38 7.14 -2.62
CA GLY A 132 2.09 6.59 -1.48
C GLY A 132 2.76 5.25 -1.78
N ASN A 133 2.04 4.31 -2.38
CA ASN A 133 2.59 3.01 -2.80
C ASN A 133 3.74 3.17 -3.81
N LEU A 134 3.58 4.05 -4.81
CA LEU A 134 4.61 4.31 -5.81
C LEU A 134 5.90 4.88 -5.19
N TYR A 135 5.75 5.92 -4.36
CA TYR A 135 6.87 6.53 -3.64
C TYR A 135 7.54 5.53 -2.70
N ALA A 136 6.77 4.69 -1.99
CA ALA A 136 7.30 3.74 -1.02
C ALA A 136 8.27 2.77 -1.70
N SER A 137 7.84 2.11 -2.79
CA SER A 137 8.69 1.16 -3.50
C SER A 137 9.90 1.84 -4.14
N GLN A 138 9.75 3.04 -4.71
CA GLN A 138 10.88 3.75 -5.32
C GLN A 138 11.92 4.21 -4.28
N PHE A 139 11.47 4.68 -3.11
CA PHE A 139 12.39 5.02 -2.01
C PHE A 139 13.05 3.79 -1.41
N PHE A 140 12.34 2.66 -1.33
CA PHE A 140 12.89 1.42 -0.80
C PHE A 140 14.01 0.85 -1.70
N GLU A 141 13.83 0.87 -3.02
CA GLU A 141 14.90 0.49 -3.96
C GLU A 141 16.12 1.39 -3.79
N ALA A 142 15.94 2.71 -3.71
CA ALA A 142 17.06 3.65 -3.50
C ALA A 142 17.76 3.42 -2.14
N ALA A 143 17.01 3.09 -1.09
CA ALA A 143 17.57 2.74 0.21
C ALA A 143 18.39 1.44 0.13
N ALA A 144 17.89 0.41 -0.58
CA ALA A 144 18.60 -0.85 -0.77
C ALA A 144 19.89 -0.69 -1.60
N GLU A 145 19.89 0.21 -2.59
CA GLU A 145 21.10 0.54 -3.36
C GLU A 145 22.21 1.14 -2.48
N GLU A 146 21.88 1.97 -1.48
CA GLU A 146 22.86 2.58 -0.56
C GLU A 146 23.23 1.70 0.63
N LEU A 147 22.25 0.98 1.19
CA LEU A 147 22.39 0.23 2.45
C LEU A 147 22.68 -1.27 2.26
N GLY A 148 22.60 -1.78 1.02
CA GLY A 148 22.75 -3.19 0.71
C GLY A 148 21.46 -3.99 0.96
N ASP A 149 21.61 -5.27 1.31
CA ASP A 149 20.47 -6.17 1.50
C ASP A 149 19.69 -5.82 2.78
N LEU A 150 18.58 -5.10 2.59
CA LEU A 150 17.67 -4.71 3.67
C LEU A 150 16.93 -5.91 4.27
N HIS A 151 16.58 -6.92 3.47
CA HIS A 151 15.87 -8.09 3.98
C HIS A 151 16.78 -8.93 4.89
N ALA A 152 18.07 -9.06 4.56
CA ALA A 152 19.04 -9.70 5.45
C ALA A 152 19.20 -8.96 6.80
N GLN A 153 19.09 -7.62 6.80
CA GLN A 153 19.10 -6.80 8.02
C GLN A 153 17.82 -7.03 8.85
N PHE A 154 16.65 -7.01 8.22
CA PHE A 154 15.36 -7.19 8.93
C PHE A 154 15.24 -8.57 9.57
N ALA A 155 15.76 -9.62 8.93
CA ALA A 155 15.81 -10.97 9.51
C ALA A 155 16.61 -11.04 10.81
N GLN A 156 17.50 -10.08 11.07
CA GLN A 156 18.31 -9.94 12.28
C GLN A 156 17.74 -8.88 13.25
N GLY A 157 16.60 -8.27 12.93
CA GLY A 157 15.99 -7.21 13.73
C GLY A 157 16.64 -5.83 13.52
N GLU A 158 17.45 -5.66 12.48
CA GLU A 158 18.18 -4.42 12.21
C GLU A 158 17.35 -3.46 11.35
N PHE A 159 16.49 -2.67 11.99
CA PHE A 159 15.63 -1.68 11.30
C PHE A 159 16.20 -0.26 11.32
N GLN A 160 17.18 -0.01 12.20
CA GLN A 160 17.78 1.30 12.41
C GLN A 160 18.42 1.90 11.15
N PRO A 161 19.17 1.14 10.31
CA PRO A 161 19.77 1.69 9.10
C PRO A 161 18.75 2.29 8.13
N LEU A 162 17.65 1.55 7.84
CA LEU A 162 16.57 2.07 7.00
C LEU A 162 15.94 3.32 7.61
N ARG A 163 15.62 3.29 8.92
CA ARG A 163 15.02 4.44 9.61
C ARG A 163 15.88 5.70 9.51
N GLU A 164 17.19 5.56 9.71
CA GLU A 164 18.14 6.68 9.64
C GLU A 164 18.32 7.20 8.22
N TRP A 165 18.32 6.30 7.23
CA TRP A 165 18.32 6.67 5.83
C TRP A 165 17.08 7.50 5.47
N LEU A 166 15.89 7.06 5.88
CA LEU A 166 14.64 7.80 5.66
C LEU A 166 14.66 9.16 6.38
N ALA A 167 15.19 9.21 7.62
CA ALA A 167 15.30 10.46 8.37
C ALA A 167 16.19 11.49 7.67
N ARG A 168 17.36 11.06 7.14
CA ARG A 168 18.28 11.92 6.40
C ARG A 168 17.75 12.30 5.02
N ASN A 169 17.16 11.37 4.28
CA ASN A 169 16.86 11.61 2.87
C ASN A 169 15.47 12.22 2.68
N ILE A 170 14.53 11.93 3.58
CA ILE A 170 13.11 12.30 3.45
C ILE A 170 12.66 13.17 4.62
N HIS A 171 12.68 12.67 5.86
CA HIS A 171 11.92 13.30 6.96
C HIS A 171 12.46 14.69 7.33
N ARG A 172 13.79 14.86 7.42
CA ARG A 172 14.40 16.15 7.78
C ARG A 172 14.10 17.27 6.79
N ARG A 173 13.66 16.95 5.56
CA ARG A 173 13.33 17.94 4.53
C ARG A 173 11.99 18.62 4.80
N GLY A 174 11.10 18.00 5.58
CA GLY A 174 9.77 18.54 5.85
C GLY A 174 9.04 18.95 4.58
N GLN A 175 8.55 20.19 4.54
CA GLN A 175 7.91 20.79 3.36
C GLN A 175 8.85 21.70 2.56
N CYS A 176 10.17 21.66 2.80
CA CYS A 176 11.13 22.53 2.10
C CYS A 176 11.32 22.16 0.62
N VAL A 177 10.85 20.99 0.19
CA VAL A 177 11.03 20.46 -1.18
C VAL A 177 9.70 19.89 -1.67
N PRO A 178 9.23 20.24 -2.88
CA PRO A 178 8.07 19.62 -3.50
C PRO A 178 8.26 18.10 -3.68
N ALA A 179 7.18 17.32 -3.61
CA ALA A 179 7.26 15.85 -3.67
C ALA A 179 7.97 15.31 -4.92
N ALA A 180 7.70 15.89 -6.09
CA ALA A 180 8.33 15.50 -7.36
C ALA A 180 9.84 15.77 -7.38
N GLU A 181 10.26 16.87 -6.75
CA GLU A 181 11.68 17.19 -6.61
C GLU A 181 12.34 16.31 -5.55
N LEU A 182 11.65 16.03 -4.45
CA LEU A 182 12.15 15.15 -3.39
C LEU A 182 12.47 13.75 -3.93
N VAL A 183 11.56 13.15 -4.70
CA VAL A 183 11.82 11.82 -5.29
C VAL A 183 12.98 11.85 -6.28
N GLN A 184 13.07 12.90 -7.10
CA GLN A 184 14.19 13.08 -8.03
C GLN A 184 15.53 13.22 -7.30
N GLN A 185 15.58 13.99 -6.20
CA GLN A 185 16.79 14.18 -5.39
C GLN A 185 17.20 12.90 -4.66
N VAL A 186 16.25 12.15 -4.12
CA VAL A 186 16.52 10.95 -3.29
C VAL A 186 16.85 9.73 -4.16
N THR A 187 16.20 9.59 -5.32
CA THR A 187 16.25 8.37 -6.14
C THR A 187 16.95 8.57 -7.48
N GLY A 188 17.35 9.80 -7.80
CA GLY A 188 17.97 10.16 -9.08
C GLY A 188 17.04 10.13 -10.29
N LYS A 189 15.75 9.79 -10.10
CA LYS A 189 14.76 9.58 -11.16
C LYS A 189 13.42 10.22 -10.80
N PRO A 190 12.59 10.61 -11.79
CA PRO A 190 11.24 11.07 -11.52
C PRO A 190 10.40 9.92 -10.95
N LEU A 191 9.23 10.24 -10.39
CA LEU A 191 8.30 9.21 -9.91
C LEU A 191 7.94 8.25 -11.05
N SER A 192 8.04 6.95 -10.78
CA SER A 192 7.71 5.88 -11.72
C SER A 192 6.92 4.78 -11.02
N HIS A 193 6.10 4.04 -11.80
CA HIS A 193 5.39 2.86 -11.31
C HIS A 193 6.23 1.59 -11.34
N GLU A 194 7.36 1.59 -12.03
CA GLU A 194 8.17 0.40 -12.22
C GLU A 194 8.67 -0.23 -10.92
N PRO A 195 9.12 0.53 -9.89
CA PRO A 195 9.53 -0.06 -8.61
C PRO A 195 8.40 -0.82 -7.91
N LEU A 196 7.18 -0.24 -7.91
CA LEU A 196 6.01 -0.90 -7.34
C LEU A 196 5.67 -2.19 -8.11
N MET A 197 5.71 -2.15 -9.44
CA MET A 197 5.44 -3.34 -10.25
C MET A 197 6.48 -4.43 -10.06
N ARG A 198 7.77 -4.08 -9.92
CA ARG A 198 8.83 -5.05 -9.59
C ARG A 198 8.61 -5.68 -8.22
N HIS A 199 8.29 -4.87 -7.20
CA HIS A 199 7.96 -5.35 -5.86
C HIS A 199 6.78 -6.33 -5.88
N LEU A 200 5.64 -5.92 -6.45
CA LEU A 200 4.44 -6.76 -6.48
C LEU A 200 4.67 -8.07 -7.24
N ARG A 201 5.32 -8.03 -8.41
CA ARG A 201 5.63 -9.25 -9.18
C ARG A 201 6.60 -10.16 -8.44
N GLY A 202 7.73 -9.61 -7.98
CA GLY A 202 8.75 -10.37 -7.26
C GLY A 202 8.24 -11.00 -5.96
N LYS A 203 7.22 -10.39 -5.35
CA LYS A 203 6.56 -10.90 -4.14
C LYS A 203 5.46 -11.92 -4.45
N LEU A 204 4.54 -11.60 -5.35
CA LEU A 204 3.29 -12.35 -5.53
C LEU A 204 3.42 -13.49 -6.54
N GLU A 205 4.24 -13.36 -7.60
CA GLU A 205 4.42 -14.45 -8.57
C GLU A 205 4.96 -15.72 -7.88
N PRO A 206 6.00 -15.67 -7.03
CA PRO A 206 6.46 -16.85 -6.31
C PRO A 206 5.45 -17.35 -5.27
N LEU A 207 4.71 -16.45 -4.62
CA LEU A 207 3.77 -16.80 -3.55
C LEU A 207 2.56 -17.58 -4.09
N TYR A 208 2.11 -17.26 -5.31
CA TYR A 208 0.96 -17.89 -5.96
C TYR A 208 1.32 -18.87 -7.08
N GLY A 209 2.60 -19.02 -7.43
CA GLY A 209 3.07 -19.91 -8.49
C GLY A 209 2.60 -19.51 -9.89
N LEU A 210 2.66 -18.20 -10.18
CA LEU A 210 2.23 -17.60 -11.46
C LEU A 210 3.34 -17.57 -12.52
#